data_AF-A0A0L0FTK5-F1
#
_entry.id   AF-A0A0L0FTK5-F1
#
_cell.length_a   1.000
_cell.length_b   1.000
_cell.length_c   1.000
_cell.angle_alpha   90.00
_cell.angle_beta   90.00
_cell.angle_gamma   90.00
#
_symmetry.space_group_name_H-M   'P 1'
#
loop_
_entity.id
_entity.type
_entity.pdbx_description
1 polymer ?
#
loop_
_entity_poly.entity_id
_entity_poly.type
_entity_poly.pdbx_seq_one_letter_code
_entity_poly.pdbx_strand_id
1 'polypeptide(L)'
;MVYLHREKLKGTNGDMFVPWKMNADRQKIAQEQTAKGGVKRKASSTIEGKFQVFQRYYHLYAEGELCGLVESAGNMSVVEHGYERDNWWAVVKKL
;
A
#
# COMPACT_ATOMS: atom_id res chain seq x y z
N MET A 1 5.71 -3.56 -12.92
CA MET A 1 4.72 -2.50 -12.66
C MET A 1 3.35 -3.15 -12.77
N VAL A 2 2.55 -3.17 -11.69
CA VAL A 2 1.21 -3.79 -11.74
C VAL A 2 0.27 -2.73 -12.29
N TYR A 3 -0.10 -2.84 -13.57
CA TYR A 3 -1.13 -1.99 -14.15
C TYR A 3 -2.49 -2.44 -13.59
N LEU A 4 -3.06 -1.64 -12.70
CA LEU A 4 -4.40 -1.87 -12.18
C LEU A 4 -5.40 -1.16 -13.10
N HIS A 5 -6.28 -1.95 -13.72
CA HIS A 5 -7.30 -1.40 -14.61
C HIS A 5 -8.39 -0.72 -13.78
N ARG A 6 -8.58 0.60 -13.99
CA ARG A 6 -9.53 1.45 -13.25
C ARG A 6 -10.96 0.89 -13.21
N GLU A 7 -11.35 0.09 -14.21
CA GLU A 7 -12.66 -0.56 -14.26
C GLU A 7 -12.90 -1.56 -13.13
N LYS A 8 -11.85 -2.20 -12.59
CA LYS A 8 -11.96 -3.15 -11.47
C LYS A 8 -12.21 -2.51 -10.11
N LEU A 9 -12.22 -1.17 -10.05
CA LEU A 9 -12.41 -0.38 -8.84
C LEU A 9 -13.80 0.24 -8.75
N LYS A 10 -14.64 0.07 -9.78
CA LYS A 10 -16.02 0.56 -9.76
C LYS A 10 -16.79 -0.20 -8.67
N GLY A 11 -17.16 0.50 -7.59
CA GLY A 11 -17.93 -0.04 -6.47
C GLY A 11 -17.13 -0.43 -5.24
N THR A 12 -15.80 -0.27 -5.25
CA THR A 12 -14.97 -0.36 -4.03
C THR A 12 -14.67 1.05 -3.51
N ASN A 13 -14.52 1.23 -2.20
CA ASN A 13 -14.18 2.52 -1.58
C ASN A 13 -12.69 2.89 -1.81
N GLY A 14 -12.09 2.51 -2.94
CA GLY A 14 -10.66 2.67 -3.23
C GLY A 14 -9.75 1.62 -2.59
N ASP A 15 -10.26 0.79 -1.68
CA ASP A 15 -9.48 -0.21 -0.93
C ASP A 15 -9.31 -1.53 -1.67
N MET A 16 -8.07 -2.00 -1.82
CA MET A 16 -7.75 -3.23 -2.55
C MET A 16 -6.60 -4.01 -1.90
N PHE A 17 -6.67 -5.34 -2.01
CA PHE A 17 -5.56 -6.25 -1.71
C PHE A 17 -4.94 -6.78 -3.00
N VAL A 18 -3.62 -6.63 -3.13
CA VAL A 18 -2.86 -7.13 -4.28
C VAL A 18 -1.93 -8.26 -3.83
N PRO A 19 -2.06 -9.48 -4.40
CA PRO A 19 -1.14 -10.57 -4.12
C PRO A 19 0.29 -10.22 -4.56
N TRP A 20 1.22 -10.28 -3.62
CA TRP A 20 2.64 -10.06 -3.86
C TRP A 20 3.44 -11.29 -3.46
N LYS A 21 4.05 -11.93 -4.45
CA LYS A 21 4.96 -13.06 -4.27
C LYS A 21 6.30 -12.55 -3.75
N MET A 22 6.69 -13.01 -2.57
CA MET A 22 8.00 -12.73 -1.99
C MET A 22 8.91 -13.95 -2.16
N ASN A 23 10.08 -13.74 -2.78
CA ASN A 23 11.07 -14.80 -3.01
C ASN A 23 11.72 -15.20 -1.69
N ALA A 24 11.84 -16.52 -1.47
CA ALA A 24 12.39 -17.11 -0.25
C ALA A 24 13.85 -16.68 0.06
N ASP A 25 14.64 -16.31 -0.95
CA ASP A 25 16.03 -15.86 -0.73
C ASP A 25 16.10 -14.53 0.05
N ARG A 26 15.08 -13.69 -0.07
CA ARG A 26 14.94 -12.44 0.70
C ARG A 26 14.47 -12.71 2.14
N GLN A 27 13.92 -13.90 2.41
CA GLN A 27 13.44 -14.30 3.74
C GLN A 27 14.58 -14.73 4.66
N LYS A 28 15.67 -15.31 4.13
CA LYS A 28 16.87 -15.62 4.94
C LYS A 28 17.46 -14.36 5.59
N ILE A 29 17.52 -13.26 4.84
CA ILE A 29 18.02 -11.96 5.31
C ILE A 29 17.11 -11.35 6.40
N ALA A 30 15.78 -11.55 6.31
CA ALA A 30 14.82 -11.01 7.28
C ALA A 30 14.64 -11.88 8.54
N GLN A 31 14.81 -13.20 8.42
CA GLN A 31 14.71 -14.14 9.55
C GLN A 31 15.90 -14.01 10.51
N GLU A 32 17.11 -13.72 10.02
CA GLU A 32 18.28 -13.46 10.88
C GLU A 32 18.12 -12.17 11.71
N GLN A 33 17.37 -11.17 11.20
CA GLN A 33 17.13 -9.91 11.90
C GLN A 33 15.94 -9.95 12.90
N THR A 34 15.02 -10.90 12.75
CA THR A 34 13.81 -11.01 13.60
C THR A 34 13.93 -12.06 14.73
N ALA A 35 15.01 -12.84 14.78
CA ALA A 35 15.27 -13.85 15.82
C ALA A 35 15.62 -13.28 17.22
N LYS A 36 15.34 -12.00 17.51
CA LYS A 36 15.46 -11.40 18.85
C LYS A 36 14.12 -11.00 19.51
N GLY A 37 12.96 -11.29 18.92
CA GLY A 37 11.68 -11.00 19.57
C GLY A 37 10.51 -11.72 18.90
N GLY A 38 9.94 -12.71 19.59
CA GLY A 38 9.01 -13.68 19.02
C GLY A 38 7.60 -13.19 18.67
N VAL A 39 6.89 -14.02 17.91
CA VAL A 39 5.59 -14.68 18.17
C VAL A 39 5.21 -15.42 16.88
N LYS A 40 4.96 -16.74 16.95
CA LYS A 40 4.56 -17.57 15.81
C LYS A 40 3.10 -17.28 15.42
N ARG A 41 2.88 -16.48 14.37
CA ARG A 41 1.56 -16.36 13.73
C ARG A 41 1.41 -17.44 12.66
N LYS A 42 0.40 -18.30 12.79
CA LYS A 42 0.02 -19.30 11.78
C LYS A 42 -0.48 -18.59 10.54
N ALA A 43 0.35 -18.53 9.50
CA ALA A 43 -0.08 -18.16 8.16
C ALA A 43 -0.51 -19.43 7.42
N SER A 44 -1.74 -19.47 6.92
CA SER A 44 -2.25 -20.50 6.02
C SER A 44 -1.44 -20.45 4.72
N SER A 45 -0.36 -21.23 4.69
CA SER A 45 0.53 -21.37 3.55
C SER A 45 -0.06 -22.37 2.55
N THR A 46 -0.59 -21.87 1.43
CA THR A 46 -0.68 -22.70 0.22
C THR A 46 0.75 -22.93 -0.26
N ILE A 47 1.28 -24.11 0.07
CA ILE A 47 2.59 -24.59 -0.34
C ILE A 47 2.45 -25.16 -1.75
N GLU A 48 2.81 -24.38 -2.75
CA GLU A 48 3.42 -24.91 -3.97
C GLU A 48 4.76 -24.18 -4.16
N GLY A 49 5.83 -24.95 -4.10
CA GLY A 49 7.11 -24.54 -3.54
C GLY A 49 7.77 -23.31 -4.19
N LYS A 50 8.38 -22.50 -3.31
CA LYS A 50 9.38 -21.42 -3.51
C LYS A 50 8.93 -19.96 -3.29
N PHE A 51 7.63 -19.66 -3.16
CA PHE A 51 7.18 -18.28 -2.92
C PHE A 51 6.12 -18.20 -1.82
N GLN A 52 6.30 -17.27 -0.88
CA GLN A 52 5.23 -16.87 0.04
C GLN A 52 4.43 -15.72 -0.59
N VAL A 53 3.11 -15.86 -0.65
CA VAL A 53 2.22 -14.81 -1.13
C VAL A 53 1.74 -13.98 0.07
N PHE A 54 2.03 -12.68 0.02
CA PHE A 54 1.46 -11.70 0.96
C PHE A 54 0.42 -10.85 0.22
N GLN A 55 -0.58 -10.34 0.95
CA GLN A 55 -1.53 -9.39 0.40
C GLN A 55 -1.07 -7.98 0.76
N ARG A 56 -0.74 -7.16 -0.24
CA ARG A 56 -0.45 -5.73 -0.03
C ARG A 56 -1.75 -4.95 -0.06
N TYR A 57 -2.00 -4.19 1.00
CA TYR A 57 -3.12 -3.27 1.06
C TYR A 57 -2.77 -1.97 0.32
N TYR A 58 -3.66 -1.52 -0.54
CA TYR A 58 -3.59 -0.24 -1.24
C TYR A 58 -4.92 0.49 -1.08
N HIS A 59 -4.84 1.79 -0.88
CA HIS A 59 -5.95 2.71 -0.99
C HIS A 59 -5.70 3.63 -2.19
N LEU A 60 -6.61 3.60 -3.16
CA LEU A 60 -6.52 4.40 -4.38
C LEU A 60 -7.38 5.65 -4.22
N TYR A 61 -6.69 6.77 -4.06
CA TYR A 61 -7.32 8.07 -3.89
C TYR A 61 -8.17 8.45 -5.10
N ALA A 62 -9.38 8.95 -4.81
CA ALA A 62 -10.20 9.68 -5.76
C ALA A 62 -9.69 11.13 -5.92
N GLU A 63 -10.18 11.80 -6.96
CA GLU A 63 -9.92 13.23 -7.16
C GLU A 63 -10.43 14.03 -5.95
N GLY A 64 -9.60 14.91 -5.40
CA GLY A 64 -9.91 15.75 -4.25
C GLY A 64 -9.85 15.05 -2.88
N GLU A 65 -9.88 13.72 -2.82
CA GLU A 65 -9.85 12.97 -1.55
C GLU A 65 -8.56 13.23 -0.76
N LEU A 66 -7.41 13.24 -1.45
CA LEU A 66 -6.11 13.52 -0.83
C LEU A 66 -6.07 14.93 -0.22
N CYS A 67 -6.62 15.93 -0.94
CA CYS A 67 -6.66 17.31 -0.46
C CYS A 67 -7.57 17.45 0.76
N GLY A 68 -8.77 16.84 0.71
CA GLY A 68 -9.69 16.85 1.85
C GLY A 68 -9.10 16.18 3.09
N LEU A 69 -8.30 15.13 2.92
CA LEU A 69 -7.60 14.48 4.03
C LEU A 69 -6.56 15.42 4.67
N VAL A 70 -5.78 16.15 3.87
CA VAL A 70 -4.83 17.16 4.36
C VAL A 70 -5.53 18.26 5.16
N GLU A 71 -6.64 18.78 4.66
CA GLU A 71 -7.41 19.83 5.34
C GLU A 71 -8.01 19.32 6.66
N SER A 72 -8.47 18.06 6.68
CA SER A 72 -9.01 17.42 7.88
C SER A 72 -7.96 17.13 8.95
N ALA A 73 -6.69 16.96 8.57
CA ALA A 73 -5.59 16.68 9.50
C ALA A 73 -5.26 17.88 10.40
N GLY A 74 -5.71 19.09 10.03
CA GLY A 74 -5.55 20.31 10.81
C GLY A 74 -4.15 20.91 10.77
N ASN A 75 -4.06 22.24 10.93
CA ASN A 75 -2.81 23.02 10.91
C ASN A 75 -1.97 22.88 9.63
N MET A 76 -2.59 22.49 8.51
CA MET A 76 -1.95 22.31 7.21
C MET A 76 -2.84 22.94 6.13
N SER A 77 -2.23 23.47 5.07
CA SER A 77 -2.94 23.98 3.89
C SER A 77 -2.31 23.45 2.61
N VAL A 78 -3.15 23.10 1.64
CA VAL A 78 -2.71 22.69 0.30
C VAL A 78 -2.26 23.92 -0.48
N VAL A 79 -1.04 23.88 -0.99
CA VAL A 79 -0.45 24.95 -1.81
C VAL A 79 -0.65 24.67 -3.29
N GLU A 80 -0.46 23.42 -3.68
CA GLU A 80 -0.59 22.93 -5.05
C GLU A 80 -0.94 21.44 -5.00
N HIS A 81 -1.69 20.95 -5.97
CA HIS A 81 -1.99 19.53 -6.10
C HIS A 81 -2.16 19.16 -7.58
N GLY A 82 -2.00 17.87 -7.88
CA GLY A 82 -2.12 17.41 -9.25
C GLY A 82 -2.18 15.90 -9.38
N TYR A 83 -2.25 15.46 -10.63
CA TYR A 83 -2.24 14.06 -11.02
C TYR A 83 -1.11 13.85 -12.04
N GLU A 84 -0.17 12.98 -11.70
CA GLU A 84 0.94 12.63 -12.58
C GLU A 84 1.19 11.12 -12.55
N ARG A 85 1.27 10.49 -13.74
CA ARG A 85 1.62 9.06 -13.92
C ARG A 85 0.84 8.13 -12.99
N ASP A 86 -0.49 8.22 -13.04
CA ASP A 86 -1.42 7.43 -12.21
C ASP A 86 -1.38 7.70 -10.70
N ASN A 87 -0.72 8.78 -10.26
CA ASN A 87 -0.63 9.14 -8.85
C ASN A 87 -1.16 10.56 -8.59
N TRP A 88 -1.94 10.69 -7.52
CA TRP A 88 -2.27 11.98 -6.93
C TRP A 88 -1.11 12.47 -6.05
N TRP A 89 -0.83 13.76 -6.11
CA TRP A 89 0.15 14.41 -5.25
C TRP A 89 -0.37 15.77 -4.78
N ALA A 90 0.15 16.22 -3.63
CA ALA A 90 -0.12 17.54 -3.09
C ALA A 90 1.14 18.11 -2.42
N VAL A 91 1.40 19.40 -2.63
CA VAL A 91 2.36 20.21 -1.88
C VAL A 91 1.60 20.91 -0.76
N VAL A 92 2.05 20.72 0.47
CA VAL A 92 1.37 21.23 1.66
C VAL A 92 2.32 22.10 2.47
N LYS A 93 1.76 23.11 3.14
CA LYS A 93 2.48 23.93 4.11
C LYS A 93 1.79 23.89 5.46
N LYS A 94 2.58 24.01 6.52
CA LYS A 94 2.06 24.21 7.87
C LYS A 94 1.44 25.61 7.98
N LEU A 95 0.31 25.71 8.69
CA LEU A 95 -0.30 26.99 9.08
C LEU A 95 0.44 27.63 10.26
#